data_AF-A0A2P5CVX4-F1
#
_entry.id   AF-A0A2P5CVX4-F1
#
_cell.length_a   1.000
_cell.length_b   1.000
_cell.length_c   1.000
_cell.angle_alpha   90.00
_cell.angle_beta   90.00
_cell.angle_gamma   90.00
#
_symmetry.space_group_name_H-M   'P 1'
#
loop_
_entity.id
_entity.type
_entity.pdbx_description
1 polymer ?
#
loop_
_entity_poly.entity_id
_entity_poly.type
_entity_poly.pdbx_seq_one_letter_code
_entity_poly.pdbx_strand_id
1 'polypeptide(L)'
;MPELRRGVRRGRVRVAPKQRSSSPPLPNYVKTRAAVAREAAKALATRPKTRLAARNRLKKEEEEEEEEEENQVIVISEEIESDSERREGEEKVVLEVEEEEEKEVMGDDSGGLSANKAAGKEDETVPFPEKVQVGGSPLYKVDRKLGKGGFGQVFVGRRVSGGNDRSTGPGAVEVALKFEHRNSKGCNYGPPYEWQVYNTLGGSHGVPKVHYKGRQGDYYVMVMDMLGPSLWDVWNSSGQAMSAEMVACIAVESLSILEKMHSRGYVHGDVKPENFLLGQPSTAQEKKLFLVDLGLGK
;
A
#
# COMPACT_ATOMS: atom_id res chain seq x y z
N MET A 1 78.44 -28.44 -3.69
CA MET A 1 79.59 -28.07 -2.83
C MET A 1 79.77 -26.55 -2.87
N PRO A 2 80.36 -25.88 -1.86
CA PRO A 2 80.51 -26.22 -0.43
C PRO A 2 79.22 -25.78 0.33
N GLU A 3 79.17 -24.78 1.24
CA GLU A 3 79.55 -24.74 2.68
C GLU A 3 78.30 -24.26 3.47
N LEU A 4 78.34 -24.26 4.80
CA LEU A 4 77.40 -23.53 5.67
C LEU A 4 78.05 -22.24 6.23
N ARG A 5 77.27 -21.39 6.92
CA ARG A 5 77.66 -20.90 8.28
C ARG A 5 76.55 -20.16 9.05
N ARG A 6 76.31 -20.68 10.26
CA ARG A 6 75.97 -20.02 11.55
C ARG A 6 75.09 -18.74 11.54
N GLY A 7 73.91 -18.83 12.15
CA GLY A 7 73.08 -17.68 12.54
C GLY A 7 73.42 -17.05 13.90
N VAL A 8 72.65 -16.03 14.31
CA VAL A 8 72.82 -15.25 15.55
C VAL A 8 71.47 -15.06 16.28
N ARG A 9 71.47 -15.17 17.62
CA ARG A 9 70.28 -14.90 18.46
C ARG A 9 70.13 -13.40 18.75
N ARG A 10 68.95 -12.84 18.48
CA ARG A 10 68.37 -11.62 19.10
C ARG A 10 66.84 -11.81 19.14
N GLY A 11 66.06 -11.30 20.08
CA GLY A 11 66.36 -10.59 21.33
C GLY A 11 65.04 -10.03 21.89
N ARG A 12 64.52 -10.59 22.99
CA ARG A 12 63.13 -10.33 23.44
C ARG A 12 63.00 -8.98 24.17
N VAL A 13 62.66 -7.92 23.44
CA VAL A 13 62.37 -6.61 24.02
C VAL A 13 61.02 -6.66 24.78
N ARG A 14 61.02 -6.18 26.03
CA ARG A 14 59.80 -5.90 26.80
C ARG A 14 59.33 -4.48 26.50
N VAL A 15 58.04 -4.29 26.22
CA VAL A 15 57.41 -2.97 26.16
C VAL A 15 56.65 -2.73 27.46
N ALA A 16 56.85 -1.57 28.08
CA ALA A 16 56.16 -1.17 29.31
C ALA A 16 54.71 -0.74 29.03
N PRO A 17 53.78 -0.88 30.00
CA PRO A 17 52.38 -0.51 29.80
C PRO A 17 52.21 1.01 29.71
N LYS A 18 51.62 1.51 28.62
CA LYS A 18 51.07 2.88 28.61
C LYS A 18 49.78 2.94 29.43
N GLN A 19 49.57 4.09 30.07
CA GLN A 19 48.50 4.30 31.05
C GLN A 19 47.11 4.25 30.40
N ARG A 20 46.11 3.82 31.18
CA ARG A 20 44.69 3.90 30.80
C ARG A 20 44.19 5.33 30.99
N SER A 21 43.83 6.01 29.90
CA SER A 21 42.94 7.18 29.96
C SER A 21 41.50 6.69 30.14
N SER A 22 40.87 7.04 31.26
CA SER A 22 39.50 6.65 31.59
C SER A 22 38.47 7.60 30.96
N SER A 23 37.91 7.21 29.82
CA SER A 23 36.74 7.84 29.21
C SER A 23 35.69 6.76 28.91
N PRO A 24 34.43 6.89 29.35
CA PRO A 24 33.42 5.85 29.16
C PRO A 24 33.02 5.76 27.67
N PRO A 25 32.94 4.55 27.08
CA PRO A 25 32.44 4.38 25.72
C PRO A 25 30.92 4.59 25.67
N LEU A 26 30.46 5.28 24.61
CA LEU A 26 29.04 5.50 24.32
C LEU A 26 28.31 4.18 24.00
N PRO A 27 26.98 4.08 24.23
CA PRO A 27 26.26 2.81 24.33
C PRO A 27 25.93 2.12 22.98
N ASN A 28 26.87 2.07 22.03
CA ASN A 28 26.74 1.32 20.78
C ASN A 28 27.40 -0.07 20.87
N TYR A 29 26.89 -0.93 21.76
CA TYR A 29 27.34 -2.31 21.86
C TYR A 29 26.67 -3.18 20.79
N VAL A 30 27.35 -3.36 19.65
CA VAL A 30 26.93 -4.33 18.62
C VAL A 30 26.97 -5.74 19.24
N LYS A 31 25.80 -6.30 19.56
CA LYS A 31 25.67 -7.65 20.14
C LYS A 31 26.42 -8.66 19.26
N THR A 32 27.40 -9.36 19.83
CA THR A 32 28.14 -10.39 19.10
C THR A 32 27.20 -11.52 18.68
N ARG A 33 27.50 -12.22 17.57
CA ARG A 33 26.65 -13.34 17.08
C ARG A 33 26.35 -14.39 18.17
N ALA A 34 27.28 -14.62 19.09
CA ALA A 34 27.11 -15.53 20.22
C ALA A 34 26.13 -15.00 21.30
N ALA A 35 26.02 -13.68 21.49
CA ALA A 35 25.01 -13.09 22.36
C ALA A 35 23.60 -13.20 21.75
N VAL A 36 23.46 -12.83 20.47
CA VAL A 36 22.19 -12.93 19.72
C VAL A 36 21.69 -14.39 19.67
N ALA A 37 22.58 -15.36 19.43
CA ALA A 37 22.22 -16.77 19.42
C ALA A 37 21.73 -17.28 20.80
N ARG A 38 22.31 -16.81 21.91
CA ARG A 38 21.86 -17.15 23.28
C ARG A 38 20.52 -16.51 23.62
N GLU A 39 20.28 -15.29 23.14
CA GLU A 39 19.03 -14.56 23.31
C GLU A 39 17.88 -15.24 22.54
N ALA A 40 18.12 -15.59 21.27
CA ALA A 40 17.19 -16.39 20.46
C ALA A 40 16.93 -17.79 21.06
N ALA A 41 17.95 -18.47 21.59
CA ALA A 41 17.78 -19.78 22.24
C ALA A 41 16.92 -19.70 23.51
N LYS A 42 17.06 -18.62 24.31
CA LYS A 42 16.15 -18.36 25.45
C LYS A 42 14.72 -18.11 24.98
N ALA A 43 14.52 -17.26 23.98
CA ALA A 43 13.20 -16.95 23.42
C ALA A 43 12.52 -18.19 22.81
N LEU A 44 13.30 -19.16 22.28
CA LEU A 44 12.77 -20.43 21.79
C LEU A 44 12.34 -21.37 22.93
N ALA A 45 13.08 -21.37 24.05
CA ALA A 45 12.77 -22.19 25.23
C ALA A 45 11.49 -21.77 25.96
N THR A 46 11.06 -20.51 25.81
CA THR A 46 9.83 -19.95 26.40
C THR A 46 8.57 -20.15 25.53
N ARG A 47 8.67 -20.77 24.34
CA ARG A 47 7.50 -21.00 23.47
C ARG A 47 6.70 -22.24 23.95
N PRO A 48 5.35 -22.20 23.95
CA PRO A 48 4.53 -23.34 24.34
C PRO A 48 4.75 -24.52 23.37
N LYS A 49 5.04 -25.70 23.93
CA LYS A 49 5.40 -26.91 23.16
C LYS A 49 4.21 -27.62 22.51
N THR A 50 2.98 -27.21 22.80
CA THR A 50 1.74 -27.79 22.25
C THR A 50 0.70 -26.70 21.99
N ARG A 51 -0.24 -26.93 21.06
CA ARG A 51 -1.35 -26.00 20.79
C ARG A 51 -2.25 -25.78 22.02
N LEU A 52 -2.38 -26.80 22.88
CA LEU A 52 -3.13 -26.70 24.14
C LEU A 52 -2.45 -25.74 25.14
N ALA A 53 -1.12 -25.82 25.29
CA ALA A 53 -0.37 -24.91 26.16
C ALA A 53 -0.37 -23.46 25.64
N ALA A 54 -0.55 -23.24 24.33
CA ALA A 54 -0.74 -21.91 23.77
C ALA A 54 -2.16 -21.38 24.07
N ARG A 55 -3.20 -22.19 23.83
CA ARG A 55 -4.61 -21.82 24.10
C ARG A 55 -4.86 -21.51 25.57
N ASN A 56 -4.35 -22.34 26.49
CA ASN A 56 -4.52 -22.13 27.93
C ASN A 56 -3.76 -20.90 28.45
N ARG A 57 -2.75 -20.42 27.71
CA ARG A 57 -2.04 -19.18 28.04
C ARG A 57 -2.84 -17.95 27.56
N LEU A 58 -3.30 -17.96 26.31
CA LEU A 58 -4.16 -16.90 25.78
C LEU A 58 -5.40 -16.70 26.65
N LYS A 59 -6.09 -17.79 27.03
CA LYS A 59 -7.22 -17.71 27.97
C LYS A 59 -6.90 -17.04 29.30
N LYS A 60 -5.69 -17.23 29.83
CA LYS A 60 -5.28 -16.64 31.10
C LYS A 60 -4.86 -15.17 30.94
N GLU A 61 -4.34 -14.81 29.77
CA GLU A 61 -4.03 -13.42 29.42
C GLU A 61 -5.35 -12.64 29.15
N GLU A 62 -6.35 -13.26 28.52
CA GLU A 62 -7.74 -12.75 28.42
C GLU A 62 -8.40 -12.58 29.81
N GLU A 63 -8.33 -13.62 30.67
CA GLU A 63 -8.89 -13.59 32.04
C GLU A 63 -8.17 -12.58 32.97
N GLU A 64 -6.93 -12.15 32.67
CA GLU A 64 -6.22 -11.10 33.41
C GLU A 64 -6.53 -9.68 32.88
N GLU A 65 -6.87 -9.51 31.60
CA GLU A 65 -7.32 -8.22 31.04
C GLU A 65 -8.75 -7.87 31.50
N GLU A 66 -9.65 -8.86 31.64
CA GLU A 66 -11.01 -8.63 32.19
C GLU A 66 -10.99 -8.17 33.66
N GLU A 67 -10.09 -8.70 34.52
CA GLU A 67 -9.94 -8.23 35.91
C GLU A 67 -9.32 -6.80 36.00
N GLU A 68 -8.55 -6.34 35.02
CA GLU A 68 -8.03 -4.96 35.00
C GLU A 68 -9.07 -3.94 34.52
N GLU A 69 -10.01 -4.29 33.63
CA GLU A 69 -11.09 -3.38 33.23
C GLU A 69 -12.18 -3.21 34.30
N GLU A 70 -12.62 -4.27 35.00
CA GLU A 70 -13.62 -4.14 36.09
C GLU A 70 -13.15 -3.20 37.23
N ASN A 71 -11.84 -3.03 37.42
CA ASN A 71 -11.29 -2.15 38.46
C ASN A 71 -11.24 -0.65 38.09
N GLN A 72 -11.58 -0.25 36.86
CA GLN A 72 -11.54 1.18 36.42
C GLN A 72 -12.88 1.92 36.54
N VAL A 73 -13.48 1.90 37.74
CA VAL A 73 -14.68 2.72 38.04
C VAL A 73 -14.27 4.18 38.30
N ILE A 74 -14.40 5.03 37.27
CA ILE A 74 -14.11 6.47 37.37
C ILE A 74 -15.25 7.21 38.09
N VAL A 75 -14.93 7.86 39.21
CA VAL A 75 -15.85 8.76 39.93
C VAL A 75 -15.95 10.10 39.19
N ILE A 76 -17.14 10.41 38.68
CA ILE A 76 -17.48 11.75 38.18
C ILE A 76 -18.17 12.52 39.30
N SER A 77 -17.65 13.69 39.64
CA SER A 77 -18.30 14.64 40.56
C SER A 77 -18.94 15.78 39.77
N GLU A 78 -20.10 16.24 40.23
CA GLU A 78 -20.78 17.41 39.68
C GLU A 78 -20.09 18.70 40.09
N GLU A 79 -19.97 19.66 39.17
CA GLU A 79 -19.96 21.09 39.51
C GLU A 79 -20.97 21.82 38.61
N ILE A 80 -21.77 22.69 39.22
CA ILE A 80 -22.83 23.46 38.59
C ILE A 80 -22.43 24.93 38.67
N GLU A 81 -22.27 25.59 37.53
CA GLU A 81 -22.39 27.05 37.48
C GLU A 81 -23.40 27.48 36.41
N SER A 82 -24.18 28.49 36.77
CA SER A 82 -25.25 29.07 35.97
C SER A 82 -24.88 30.49 35.59
N ASP A 83 -25.16 30.89 34.36
CA ASP A 83 -25.62 32.25 34.12
C ASP A 83 -26.64 32.31 32.99
N SER A 84 -27.40 33.40 32.94
CA SER A 84 -28.51 33.59 32.00
C SER A 84 -28.46 34.97 31.37
N GLU A 85 -28.77 35.07 30.08
CA GLU A 85 -29.74 36.08 29.66
C GLU A 85 -30.45 35.73 28.34
N ARG A 86 -31.54 36.44 28.05
CA ARG A 86 -32.55 36.06 27.06
C ARG A 86 -32.29 36.68 25.69
N ARG A 87 -32.69 35.98 24.63
CA ARG A 87 -33.46 36.57 23.51
C ARG A 87 -34.28 35.52 22.79
N GLU A 88 -35.43 35.95 22.27
CA GLU A 88 -36.48 35.11 21.72
C GLU A 88 -36.26 34.86 20.22
N GLY A 89 -36.80 33.74 19.72
CA GLY A 89 -36.65 33.32 18.33
C GLY A 89 -37.33 31.98 18.09
N GLU A 90 -38.67 31.98 18.03
CA GLU A 90 -39.44 30.79 17.68
C GLU A 90 -39.35 30.50 16.18
N GLU A 91 -38.81 29.32 15.81
CA GLU A 91 -39.15 28.69 14.54
C GLU A 91 -39.28 27.18 14.73
N LYS A 92 -40.38 26.60 14.25
CA LYS A 92 -40.86 25.27 14.62
C LYS A 92 -40.94 24.38 13.39
N VAL A 93 -39.84 23.70 13.08
CA VAL A 93 -39.79 22.70 11.99
C VAL A 93 -40.17 21.33 12.56
N VAL A 94 -41.20 20.71 11.97
CA VAL A 94 -41.59 19.33 12.26
C VAL A 94 -40.75 18.40 11.39
N LEU A 95 -40.19 17.35 11.99
CA LEU A 95 -39.63 16.22 11.27
C LEU A 95 -40.67 15.11 11.24
N GLU A 96 -41.14 14.78 10.04
CA GLU A 96 -41.96 13.60 9.80
C GLU A 96 -41.05 12.37 9.66
N VAL A 97 -41.51 11.23 10.17
CA VAL A 97 -40.83 9.94 10.10
C VAL A 97 -41.76 8.98 9.38
N GLU A 98 -41.31 8.41 8.28
CA GLU A 98 -42.00 7.31 7.60
C GLU A 98 -41.14 6.04 7.71
N GLU A 99 -41.70 5.03 8.35
CA GLU A 99 -41.18 3.66 8.43
C GLU A 99 -41.95 2.80 7.42
N GLU A 100 -41.25 1.95 6.65
CA GLU A 100 -41.88 0.79 5.99
C GLU A 100 -40.99 -0.44 6.14
N GLU A 101 -41.53 -1.52 6.73
CA GLU A 101 -40.87 -2.83 6.83
C GLU A 101 -41.48 -3.85 5.84
N GLU A 102 -40.57 -4.60 5.21
CA GLU A 102 -40.64 -5.98 4.67
C GLU A 102 -41.98 -6.65 4.27
N LYS A 103 -41.95 -7.41 3.14
CA LYS A 103 -41.99 -8.90 3.19
C LYS A 103 -41.75 -9.69 1.88
N GLU A 104 -40.96 -10.77 2.02
CA GLU A 104 -41.17 -12.19 1.62
C GLU A 104 -41.90 -12.61 0.30
N VAL A 105 -41.65 -13.76 -0.38
CA VAL A 105 -40.50 -14.71 -0.54
C VAL A 105 -40.87 -15.82 -1.59
N MET A 106 -39.89 -16.54 -2.18
CA MET A 106 -40.02 -17.67 -3.18
C MET A 106 -40.52 -17.31 -4.61
N GLY A 107 -40.28 -18.09 -5.69
CA GLY A 107 -39.57 -19.39 -5.83
C GLY A 107 -39.21 -19.80 -7.29
N ASP A 108 -38.23 -20.72 -7.36
CA ASP A 108 -37.80 -21.74 -8.35
C ASP A 108 -37.94 -21.72 -9.91
N ASP A 109 -36.82 -22.16 -10.51
CA ASP A 109 -36.47 -22.83 -11.79
C ASP A 109 -37.40 -22.84 -13.04
N SER A 110 -36.82 -22.44 -14.19
CA SER A 110 -36.88 -23.22 -15.45
C SER A 110 -35.91 -22.69 -16.51
N GLY A 111 -35.17 -23.59 -17.18
CA GLY A 111 -34.22 -23.24 -18.26
C GLY A 111 -34.81 -23.31 -19.67
N GLY A 112 -34.20 -22.61 -20.63
CA GLY A 112 -34.62 -22.67 -22.05
C GLY A 112 -33.71 -21.89 -23.01
N LEU A 113 -33.14 -22.59 -23.99
CA LEU A 113 -32.34 -21.99 -25.08
C LEU A 113 -33.22 -21.13 -26.00
N SER A 114 -32.73 -19.97 -26.42
CA SER A 114 -33.13 -19.36 -27.70
C SER A 114 -32.01 -18.49 -28.29
N ALA A 115 -32.07 -18.24 -29.59
CA ALA A 115 -30.94 -17.76 -30.37
C ALA A 115 -31.15 -16.36 -30.98
N ASN A 116 -30.01 -15.76 -31.36
CA ASN A 116 -29.85 -14.69 -32.34
C ASN A 116 -30.24 -13.24 -31.95
N LYS A 117 -29.18 -12.40 -32.02
CA LYS A 117 -29.18 -11.12 -32.74
C LYS A 117 -30.02 -9.96 -32.17
N ALA A 118 -29.44 -9.30 -31.17
CA ALA A 118 -29.32 -7.85 -31.20
C ALA A 118 -27.83 -7.50 -31.27
N ALA A 119 -27.41 -6.69 -32.25
CA ALA A 119 -26.13 -6.02 -32.17
C ALA A 119 -26.27 -4.93 -31.10
N GLY A 120 -25.55 -5.08 -29.98
CA GLY A 120 -25.55 -4.05 -28.94
C GLY A 120 -25.10 -2.73 -29.54
N LYS A 121 -25.81 -1.64 -29.24
CA LYS A 121 -25.28 -0.30 -29.50
C LYS A 121 -23.95 -0.20 -28.77
N GLU A 122 -22.89 0.10 -29.50
CA GLU A 122 -21.73 0.72 -28.87
C GLU A 122 -22.23 2.06 -28.32
N ASP A 123 -22.05 2.30 -27.03
CA ASP A 123 -22.21 3.66 -26.49
C ASP A 123 -21.30 4.58 -27.29
N GLU A 124 -21.79 5.75 -27.72
CA GLU A 124 -20.96 6.78 -28.34
C GLU A 124 -20.05 7.43 -27.28
N THR A 125 -19.10 6.64 -26.76
CA THR A 125 -18.14 7.09 -25.77
C THR A 125 -17.26 8.15 -26.43
N VAL A 126 -17.37 9.39 -25.94
CA VAL A 126 -16.56 10.53 -26.39
C VAL A 126 -15.11 10.08 -26.52
N PRO A 127 -14.47 10.20 -27.71
CA PRO A 127 -13.17 9.57 -27.93
C PRO A 127 -12.11 10.18 -27.01
N PHE A 128 -11.29 9.32 -26.40
CA PHE A 128 -10.18 9.76 -25.56
C PHE A 128 -9.26 10.71 -26.34
N PRO A 129 -8.78 11.80 -25.72
CA PRO A 129 -7.98 12.80 -26.42
C PRO A 129 -6.66 12.18 -26.89
N GLU A 130 -6.34 12.30 -28.19
CA GLU A 130 -5.12 11.74 -28.80
C GLU A 130 -3.83 12.19 -28.09
N LYS A 131 -3.87 13.36 -27.43
CA LYS A 131 -2.75 13.97 -26.71
C LYS A 131 -3.22 14.55 -25.38
N VAL A 132 -2.43 14.37 -24.33
CA VAL A 132 -2.66 14.86 -22.97
C VAL A 132 -1.65 15.92 -22.58
N GLN A 133 -2.13 17.01 -21.98
CA GLN A 133 -1.29 17.96 -21.23
C GLN A 133 -2.09 18.54 -20.05
N VAL A 134 -1.68 18.24 -18.82
CA VAL A 134 -2.40 18.59 -17.59
C VAL A 134 -1.45 19.04 -16.47
N GLY A 135 -1.86 19.99 -15.63
CA GLY A 135 -1.09 20.36 -14.43
C GLY A 135 0.35 20.84 -14.70
N GLY A 136 0.61 21.45 -15.86
CA GLY A 136 1.96 21.87 -16.28
C GLY A 136 2.84 20.74 -16.84
N SER A 137 2.26 19.58 -17.17
CA SER A 137 3.01 18.44 -17.73
C SER A 137 3.64 18.73 -19.09
N PRO A 138 4.61 17.90 -19.52
CA PRO A 138 4.89 17.70 -20.93
C PRO A 138 3.64 17.30 -21.72
N LEU A 139 3.69 17.48 -23.03
CA LEU A 139 2.69 16.89 -23.94
C LEU A 139 2.99 15.39 -24.11
N TYR A 140 1.99 14.55 -23.85
CA TYR A 140 2.03 13.11 -24.10
C TYR A 140 1.07 12.75 -25.23
N LYS A 141 1.44 11.83 -26.11
CA LYS A 141 0.51 11.14 -27.01
C LYS A 141 -0.06 9.93 -26.29
N VAL A 142 -1.38 9.74 -26.37
CA VAL A 142 -2.04 8.53 -25.89
C VAL A 142 -1.79 7.40 -26.89
N ASP A 143 -1.44 6.25 -26.35
CA ASP A 143 -1.05 5.04 -27.08
C ASP A 143 -1.96 3.86 -26.64
N ARG A 144 -1.47 2.62 -26.68
CA ARG A 144 -2.18 1.41 -26.27
C ARG A 144 -2.82 1.54 -24.88
N LYS A 145 -4.03 1.00 -24.75
CA LYS A 145 -4.72 0.82 -23.47
C LYS A 145 -3.98 -0.24 -22.63
N LEU A 146 -3.86 0.02 -21.33
CA LEU A 146 -3.32 -0.91 -20.33
C LEU A 146 -4.44 -1.63 -19.58
N GLY A 147 -5.54 -0.94 -19.25
CA GLY A 147 -6.63 -1.54 -18.47
C GLY A 147 -7.90 -0.70 -18.40
N LYS A 148 -8.94 -1.27 -17.76
CA LYS A 148 -10.19 -0.62 -17.38
C LYS A 148 -10.56 -1.09 -15.97
N GLY A 149 -10.63 -0.18 -15.02
CA GLY A 149 -11.15 -0.43 -13.68
C GLY A 149 -12.60 0.00 -13.55
N GLY A 150 -13.13 0.00 -12.32
CA GLY A 150 -14.48 0.52 -12.03
C GLY A 150 -14.62 2.03 -12.20
N PHE A 151 -13.52 2.77 -11.96
CA PHE A 151 -13.50 4.24 -11.93
C PHE A 151 -13.13 4.88 -13.28
N GLY A 152 -12.26 4.22 -14.06
CA GLY A 152 -11.69 4.78 -15.27
C GLY A 152 -10.94 3.80 -16.16
N GLN A 153 -10.22 4.35 -17.14
CA GLN A 153 -9.43 3.60 -18.11
C GLN A 153 -7.98 4.07 -18.10
N VAL A 154 -7.03 3.14 -18.18
CA VAL A 154 -5.60 3.42 -18.10
C VAL A 154 -4.96 3.12 -19.45
N PHE A 155 -4.13 4.04 -19.94
CA PHE A 155 -3.42 3.97 -21.22
C PHE A 155 -1.93 4.26 -21.02
N VAL A 156 -1.11 3.87 -21.99
CA VAL A 156 0.25 4.39 -22.09
C VAL A 156 0.22 5.81 -22.64
N GLY A 157 0.91 6.72 -21.97
CA GLY A 157 1.30 8.02 -22.52
C GLY A 157 2.75 7.96 -22.98
N ARG A 158 3.02 8.27 -24.26
CA ARG A 158 4.39 8.47 -24.75
C ARG A 158 4.68 9.96 -24.87
N ARG A 159 5.76 10.42 -24.23
CA ARG A 159 6.14 11.83 -24.19
C ARG A 159 6.54 12.32 -25.58
N VAL A 160 5.96 13.44 -26.04
CA VAL A 160 6.12 13.95 -27.42
C VAL A 160 7.44 14.71 -27.60
N SER A 161 7.99 15.32 -26.54
CA SER A 161 9.27 16.03 -26.60
C SER A 161 10.06 15.99 -25.28
N GLY A 162 11.34 15.67 -25.40
CA GLY A 162 12.27 15.45 -24.29
C GLY A 162 11.94 14.20 -23.45
N GLY A 163 12.84 13.87 -22.54
CA GLY A 163 12.72 12.73 -21.62
C GLY A 163 13.93 11.79 -21.68
N ASN A 164 14.07 10.96 -20.66
CA ASN A 164 15.13 9.95 -20.55
C ASN A 164 14.54 8.55 -20.73
N ASP A 165 15.14 7.77 -21.62
CA ASP A 165 14.62 6.51 -22.17
C ASP A 165 14.19 5.45 -21.12
N ARG A 166 14.84 5.42 -19.94
CA ARG A 166 14.73 4.29 -18.98
C ARG A 166 14.61 4.70 -17.51
N SER A 167 14.21 5.94 -17.23
CA SER A 167 14.04 6.43 -15.85
C SER A 167 12.58 6.77 -15.55
N THR A 168 11.97 5.96 -14.70
CA THR A 168 10.70 6.22 -13.99
C THR A 168 10.73 7.59 -13.30
N GLY A 169 9.61 8.32 -13.27
CA GLY A 169 9.52 9.71 -12.79
C GLY A 169 9.12 10.75 -13.85
N PRO A 170 9.03 12.05 -13.50
CA PRO A 170 8.52 13.11 -14.40
C PRO A 170 9.32 13.31 -15.71
N GLY A 171 10.53 12.76 -15.78
CA GLY A 171 11.39 12.73 -16.98
C GLY A 171 11.16 11.52 -17.91
N ALA A 172 10.27 10.59 -17.57
CA ALA A 172 10.08 9.35 -18.32
C ALA A 172 9.54 9.58 -19.75
N VAL A 173 9.91 8.66 -20.65
CA VAL A 173 9.40 8.61 -22.04
C VAL A 173 8.05 7.90 -22.12
N GLU A 174 7.85 6.79 -21.41
CA GLU A 174 6.53 6.18 -21.18
C GLU A 174 6.04 6.48 -19.75
N VAL A 175 4.76 6.82 -19.62
CA VAL A 175 4.02 7.04 -18.36
C VAL A 175 2.68 6.31 -18.42
N ALA A 176 2.08 6.00 -17.26
CA ALA A 176 0.68 5.60 -17.20
C ALA A 176 -0.23 6.83 -17.17
N LEU A 177 -1.28 6.82 -17.99
CA LEU A 177 -2.33 7.84 -18.07
C LEU A 177 -3.65 7.22 -17.61
N LYS A 178 -4.11 7.52 -16.38
CA LYS A 178 -5.43 7.12 -15.88
C LYS A 178 -6.44 8.24 -16.17
N PHE A 179 -7.50 7.90 -16.89
CA PHE A 179 -8.60 8.78 -17.27
C PHE A 179 -9.90 8.37 -16.58
N GLU A 180 -10.53 9.33 -15.93
CA GLU A 180 -11.82 9.16 -15.25
C GLU A 180 -12.77 10.25 -15.77
N HIS A 181 -13.94 9.85 -16.28
CA HIS A 181 -14.87 10.80 -16.88
C HIS A 181 -15.59 11.60 -15.79
N ARG A 182 -15.91 12.89 -16.02
CA ARG A 182 -16.52 13.74 -15.00
C ARG A 182 -17.88 13.21 -14.49
N ASN A 183 -18.57 12.42 -15.30
CA ASN A 183 -19.84 11.77 -14.95
C ASN A 183 -19.65 10.35 -14.36
N SER A 184 -18.41 9.90 -14.11
CA SER A 184 -18.14 8.63 -13.41
C SER A 184 -18.61 8.70 -11.95
N LYS A 185 -18.96 7.53 -11.37
CA LYS A 185 -19.20 7.41 -9.93
C LYS A 185 -17.99 7.96 -9.17
N GLY A 186 -18.23 8.81 -8.16
CA GLY A 186 -17.18 9.48 -7.38
C GLY A 186 -16.67 10.82 -7.95
N CYS A 187 -17.04 11.19 -9.18
CA CYS A 187 -16.62 12.47 -9.80
C CYS A 187 -17.63 13.63 -9.64
N ASN A 188 -18.82 13.36 -9.08
CA ASN A 188 -19.95 14.30 -9.02
C ASN A 188 -19.62 15.64 -8.32
N TYR A 189 -18.67 15.66 -7.39
CA TYR A 189 -18.34 16.82 -6.55
C TYR A 189 -16.93 17.38 -6.81
N GLY A 190 -16.21 16.88 -7.82
CA GLY A 190 -14.84 17.30 -8.11
C GLY A 190 -13.98 16.15 -8.65
N PRO A 191 -12.64 16.25 -8.56
CA PRO A 191 -11.74 15.16 -8.92
C PRO A 191 -11.95 13.91 -8.02
N PRO A 192 -11.64 12.70 -8.54
CA PRO A 192 -11.75 11.44 -7.78
C PRO A 192 -11.04 11.46 -6.43
N TYR A 193 -11.60 10.82 -5.41
CA TYR A 193 -11.01 10.72 -4.07
C TYR A 193 -9.59 10.14 -4.07
N GLU A 194 -9.31 9.19 -4.99
CA GLU A 194 -7.98 8.61 -5.23
C GLU A 194 -6.88 9.67 -5.45
N TRP A 195 -7.22 10.84 -5.99
CA TRP A 195 -6.29 11.95 -6.14
C TRP A 195 -5.80 12.51 -4.80
N GLN A 196 -6.61 12.42 -3.74
CA GLN A 196 -6.24 12.81 -2.39
C GLN A 196 -5.36 11.72 -1.75
N VAL A 197 -5.72 10.44 -1.93
CA VAL A 197 -4.91 9.31 -1.45
C VAL A 197 -3.49 9.34 -2.05
N TYR A 198 -3.34 9.58 -3.35
CA TYR A 198 -2.02 9.75 -3.97
C TYR A 198 -1.27 11.03 -3.57
N ASN A 199 -1.92 12.06 -3.03
CA ASN A 199 -1.19 13.19 -2.44
C ASN A 199 -0.48 12.78 -1.14
N THR A 200 -1.09 11.91 -0.33
CA THR A 200 -0.54 11.46 0.95
C THR A 200 0.41 10.26 0.80
N LEU A 201 0.12 9.35 -0.14
CA LEU A 201 0.83 8.07 -0.31
C LEU A 201 1.72 7.98 -1.56
N GLY A 202 1.58 8.87 -2.53
CA GLY A 202 2.22 8.76 -3.85
C GLY A 202 3.75 8.73 -3.78
N GLY A 203 4.36 7.64 -4.25
CA GLY A 203 5.81 7.42 -4.16
C GLY A 203 6.33 6.94 -2.81
N SER A 204 5.44 6.53 -1.89
CA SER A 204 5.84 5.78 -0.69
C SER A 204 6.26 4.33 -1.03
N HIS A 205 6.72 3.56 -0.05
CA HIS A 205 7.01 2.14 -0.27
C HIS A 205 5.73 1.43 -0.77
N GLY A 206 5.84 0.77 -1.93
CA GLY A 206 4.71 0.10 -2.58
C GLY A 206 3.67 0.97 -3.28
N VAL A 207 3.80 2.29 -3.40
CA VAL A 207 2.77 3.13 -4.04
C VAL A 207 3.38 3.93 -5.19
N PRO A 208 2.84 3.84 -6.43
CA PRO A 208 3.37 4.61 -7.55
C PRO A 208 3.19 6.11 -7.33
N LYS A 209 4.06 6.91 -7.96
CA LYS A 209 4.02 8.37 -7.87
C LYS A 209 3.20 8.96 -9.01
N VAL A 210 2.20 9.76 -8.66
CA VAL A 210 1.56 10.70 -9.60
C VAL A 210 2.52 11.87 -9.83
N HIS A 211 2.79 12.20 -11.09
CA HIS A 211 3.67 13.29 -11.52
C HIS A 211 2.90 14.57 -11.79
N TYR A 212 1.78 14.43 -12.49
CA TYR A 212 0.90 15.53 -12.89
C TYR A 212 -0.54 15.04 -12.82
N LYS A 213 -1.46 15.94 -12.52
CA LYS A 213 -2.90 15.67 -12.60
C LYS A 213 -3.67 16.94 -12.94
N GLY A 214 -4.80 16.80 -13.61
CA GLY A 214 -5.65 17.92 -14.01
C GLY A 214 -6.83 17.46 -14.87
N ARG A 215 -7.70 18.41 -15.24
CA ARG A 215 -8.85 18.14 -16.11
C ARG A 215 -8.49 18.51 -17.56
N GLN A 216 -8.86 17.67 -18.51
CA GLN A 216 -8.77 17.95 -19.94
C GLN A 216 -10.04 17.47 -20.65
N GLY A 217 -10.78 18.40 -21.26
CA GLY A 217 -12.16 18.14 -21.68
C GLY A 217 -13.01 17.67 -20.48
N ASP A 218 -13.78 16.61 -20.70
CA ASP A 218 -14.63 15.97 -19.69
C ASP A 218 -13.92 14.87 -18.88
N TYR A 219 -12.58 14.76 -18.98
CA TYR A 219 -11.80 13.78 -18.22
C TYR A 219 -10.96 14.45 -17.13
N TYR A 220 -11.03 13.87 -15.93
CA TYR A 220 -9.97 13.95 -14.94
C TYR A 220 -8.84 13.01 -15.36
N VAL A 221 -7.60 13.50 -15.42
CA VAL A 221 -6.44 12.73 -15.88
C VAL A 221 -5.33 12.77 -14.84
N MET A 222 -4.79 11.59 -14.49
CA MET A 222 -3.53 11.43 -13.75
C MET A 222 -2.43 10.91 -14.67
N VAL A 223 -1.26 11.53 -14.59
CA VAL A 223 -0.01 11.09 -15.20
C VAL A 223 0.86 10.52 -14.09
N MET A 224 1.20 9.23 -14.14
CA MET A 224 1.88 8.51 -13.06
C MET A 224 2.98 7.58 -13.57
N ASP A 225 3.76 7.04 -12.62
CA ASP A 225 4.77 6.01 -12.90
C ASP A 225 4.18 4.90 -13.80
N MET A 226 4.87 4.62 -14.91
CA MET A 226 4.61 3.43 -15.70
C MET A 226 5.09 2.20 -14.91
N LEU A 227 4.30 1.12 -14.92
CA LEU A 227 4.57 -0.12 -14.18
C LEU A 227 4.68 -1.32 -15.14
N GLY A 228 5.04 -2.47 -14.58
CA GLY A 228 5.07 -3.78 -15.24
C GLY A 228 3.74 -4.54 -15.13
N PRO A 229 3.76 -5.87 -15.35
CA PRO A 229 2.55 -6.71 -15.26
C PRO A 229 1.99 -6.81 -13.85
N SER A 230 0.70 -7.11 -13.73
CA SER A 230 0.07 -7.47 -12.45
C SER A 230 0.45 -8.89 -12.01
N LEU A 231 0.27 -9.21 -10.72
CA LEU A 231 0.45 -10.58 -10.24
C LEU A 231 -0.53 -11.55 -10.90
N TRP A 232 -1.70 -11.08 -11.34
CA TRP A 232 -2.65 -11.86 -12.14
C TRP A 232 -2.09 -12.21 -13.53
N ASP A 233 -1.45 -11.26 -14.21
CA ASP A 233 -0.80 -11.50 -15.50
C ASP A 233 0.38 -12.48 -15.34
N VAL A 234 1.17 -12.32 -14.27
CA VAL A 234 2.31 -13.20 -13.94
C VAL A 234 1.82 -14.62 -13.61
N TRP A 235 0.72 -14.77 -12.86
CA TRP A 235 0.13 -16.08 -12.56
C TRP A 235 -0.33 -16.80 -13.84
N ASN A 236 -1.08 -16.12 -14.70
CA ASN A 236 -1.63 -16.72 -15.91
C ASN A 236 -0.53 -17.01 -16.96
N SER A 237 0.48 -16.14 -17.10
CA SER A 237 1.62 -16.41 -17.99
C SER A 237 2.58 -17.49 -17.46
N SER A 238 2.60 -17.75 -16.15
CA SER A 238 3.35 -18.85 -15.52
C SER A 238 2.62 -20.20 -15.55
N GLY A 239 1.57 -20.34 -16.35
CA GLY A 239 0.79 -21.58 -16.45
C GLY A 239 -0.09 -21.85 -15.23
N GLN A 240 -0.52 -20.78 -14.53
CA GLN A 240 -1.33 -20.84 -13.30
C GLN A 240 -0.64 -21.58 -12.15
N ALA A 241 0.67 -21.32 -12.00
CA ALA A 241 1.49 -21.78 -10.88
C ALA A 241 2.55 -20.74 -10.50
N MET A 242 2.95 -20.74 -9.23
CA MET A 242 4.13 -20.04 -8.71
C MET A 242 4.84 -20.94 -7.68
N SER A 243 6.14 -20.75 -7.47
CA SER A 243 6.86 -21.45 -6.40
C SER A 243 6.45 -20.91 -5.02
N ALA A 244 6.52 -21.74 -3.99
CA ALA A 244 6.24 -21.32 -2.61
C ALA A 244 7.19 -20.19 -2.14
N GLU A 245 8.43 -20.16 -2.66
CA GLU A 245 9.39 -19.07 -2.44
C GLU A 245 8.91 -17.75 -3.05
N MET A 246 8.42 -17.77 -4.29
CA MET A 246 7.87 -16.60 -4.97
C MET A 246 6.62 -16.07 -4.26
N VAL A 247 5.70 -16.97 -3.88
CA VAL A 247 4.50 -16.61 -3.11
C VAL A 247 4.85 -16.02 -1.75
N ALA A 248 5.85 -16.57 -1.05
CA ALA A 248 6.32 -16.02 0.24
C ALA A 248 6.94 -14.62 0.09
N CYS A 249 7.78 -14.41 -0.92
CA CYS A 249 8.36 -13.09 -1.21
C CYS A 249 7.27 -12.04 -1.54
N ILE A 250 6.30 -12.42 -2.38
CA ILE A 250 5.14 -11.58 -2.71
C ILE A 250 4.35 -11.23 -1.44
N ALA A 251 4.01 -12.23 -0.61
CA ALA A 251 3.21 -12.02 0.59
C ALA A 251 3.90 -11.06 1.60
N VAL A 252 5.23 -11.18 1.78
CA VAL A 252 5.99 -10.29 2.68
C VAL A 252 6.02 -8.85 2.15
N GLU A 253 6.23 -8.64 0.85
CA GLU A 253 6.19 -7.29 0.26
C GLU A 253 4.76 -6.72 0.30
N SER A 254 3.73 -7.47 -0.14
CA SER A 254 2.32 -7.05 -0.05
C SER A 254 1.90 -6.64 1.36
N LEU A 255 2.30 -7.40 2.39
CA LEU A 255 2.04 -7.05 3.80
C LEU A 255 2.78 -5.77 4.21
N SER A 256 4.04 -5.60 3.79
CA SER A 256 4.84 -4.39 4.08
C SER A 256 4.24 -3.13 3.44
N ILE A 257 3.65 -3.26 2.25
CA ILE A 257 2.94 -2.17 1.56
C ILE A 257 1.63 -1.82 2.27
N LEU A 258 0.83 -2.84 2.64
CA LEU A 258 -0.43 -2.64 3.37
C LEU A 258 -0.19 -2.05 4.76
N GLU A 259 0.81 -2.54 5.50
CA GLU A 259 1.25 -1.94 6.78
C GLU A 259 1.62 -0.47 6.60
N LYS A 260 2.39 -0.12 5.54
CA LYS A 260 2.79 1.27 5.27
C LYS A 260 1.61 2.19 4.93
N MET A 261 0.57 1.64 4.30
CA MET A 261 -0.70 2.33 4.00
C MET A 261 -1.55 2.51 5.26
N HIS A 262 -1.71 1.45 6.05
CA HIS A 262 -2.46 1.48 7.32
C HIS A 262 -1.81 2.43 8.32
N SER A 263 -0.48 2.49 8.39
CA SER A 263 0.28 3.46 9.21
C SER A 263 0.15 4.93 8.74
N ARG A 264 -0.70 5.21 7.75
CA ARG A 264 -1.05 6.55 7.27
C ARG A 264 -2.54 6.87 7.43
N GLY A 265 -3.32 5.96 8.03
CA GLY A 265 -4.76 6.13 8.21
C GLY A 265 -5.59 5.81 6.96
N TYR A 266 -5.12 4.91 6.10
CA TYR A 266 -5.87 4.42 4.94
C TYR A 266 -5.93 2.90 4.93
N VAL A 267 -7.09 2.33 4.60
CA VAL A 267 -7.30 0.92 4.27
C VAL A 267 -7.64 0.81 2.78
N HIS A 268 -7.11 -0.19 2.06
CA HIS A 268 -7.32 -0.29 0.59
C HIS A 268 -8.73 -0.70 0.17
N GLY A 269 -9.36 -1.62 0.92
CA GLY A 269 -10.72 -2.13 0.61
C GLY A 269 -10.84 -3.08 -0.59
N ASP A 270 -9.78 -3.32 -1.36
CA ASP A 270 -9.81 -4.09 -2.63
C ASP A 270 -8.46 -4.78 -2.90
N VAL A 271 -8.10 -5.73 -2.02
CA VAL A 271 -6.81 -6.42 -2.04
C VAL A 271 -6.88 -7.67 -2.91
N LYS A 272 -6.41 -7.57 -4.16
CA LYS A 272 -6.44 -8.65 -5.17
C LYS A 272 -5.22 -8.66 -6.09
N PRO A 273 -4.86 -9.79 -6.74
CA PRO A 273 -3.66 -9.91 -7.59
C PRO A 273 -3.58 -8.91 -8.76
N GLU A 274 -4.71 -8.43 -9.27
CA GLU A 274 -4.80 -7.43 -10.34
C GLU A 274 -4.34 -6.03 -9.89
N ASN A 275 -4.50 -5.71 -8.60
CA ASN A 275 -4.14 -4.41 -8.03
C ASN A 275 -2.67 -4.37 -7.55
N PHE A 276 -1.97 -5.51 -7.53
CA PHE A 276 -0.53 -5.60 -7.26
C PHE A 276 0.25 -5.74 -8.57
N LEU A 277 1.06 -4.74 -8.91
CA LEU A 277 1.88 -4.69 -10.12
C LEU A 277 3.37 -4.73 -9.78
N LEU A 278 4.16 -5.37 -10.64
CA LEU A 278 5.61 -5.27 -10.60
C LEU A 278 6.10 -3.93 -11.17
N GLY A 279 7.34 -3.54 -10.88
CA GLY A 279 7.99 -2.44 -11.59
C GLY A 279 8.27 -2.76 -13.07
N GLN A 280 8.66 -1.75 -13.83
CA GLN A 280 8.92 -1.91 -15.27
C GLN A 280 10.03 -2.97 -15.54
N PRO A 281 9.84 -3.89 -16.50
CA PRO A 281 10.89 -4.81 -16.93
C PRO A 281 12.17 -4.10 -17.42
N SER A 282 13.32 -4.75 -17.24
CA SER A 282 14.65 -4.21 -17.52
C SER A 282 15.02 -2.93 -16.74
N THR A 283 14.39 -2.70 -15.59
CA THR A 283 14.73 -1.60 -14.67
C THR A 283 15.18 -2.10 -13.30
N ALA A 284 15.85 -1.24 -12.53
CA ALA A 284 16.20 -1.51 -11.14
C ALA A 284 14.98 -1.66 -10.19
N GLN A 285 13.75 -1.47 -10.68
CA GLN A 285 12.51 -1.65 -9.92
C GLN A 285 11.70 -2.88 -10.37
N GLU A 286 12.15 -3.64 -11.38
CA GLU A 286 11.43 -4.79 -11.97
C GLU A 286 10.90 -5.79 -10.92
N LYS A 287 11.67 -6.05 -9.85
CA LYS A 287 11.30 -7.00 -8.78
C LYS A 287 10.58 -6.38 -7.59
N LYS A 288 10.34 -5.06 -7.60
CA LYS A 288 9.60 -4.35 -6.55
C LYS A 288 8.10 -4.42 -6.85
N LEU A 289 7.30 -4.62 -5.82
CA LEU A 289 5.85 -4.62 -5.91
C LEU A 289 5.27 -3.21 -5.66
N PHE A 290 4.15 -2.93 -6.31
CA PHE A 290 3.38 -1.69 -6.21
C PHE A 290 1.89 -2.02 -6.12
N LEU A 291 1.14 -1.23 -5.37
CA LEU A 291 -0.29 -1.37 -5.13
C LEU A 291 -1.03 -0.18 -5.75
N VAL A 292 -2.09 -0.46 -6.52
CA VAL A 292 -2.80 0.51 -7.38
C VAL A 292 -4.33 0.42 -7.22
N ASP A 293 -5.05 1.38 -7.83
CA ASP A 293 -6.52 1.54 -7.75
C ASP A 293 -7.02 1.86 -6.32
N LEU A 294 -6.42 2.89 -5.71
CA LEU A 294 -6.69 3.33 -4.34
C LEU A 294 -8.05 4.05 -4.18
N GLY A 295 -8.96 3.91 -5.14
CA GLY A 295 -10.25 4.61 -5.21
C GLY A 295 -11.34 4.09 -4.26
N LEU A 296 -11.16 2.89 -3.69
CA LEU A 296 -12.04 2.30 -2.67
C LEU A 296 -11.57 2.56 -1.23
N GLY A 297 -10.47 3.29 -1.05
CA GLY A 297 -9.86 3.48 0.26
C GLY A 297 -10.73 4.27 1.23
N LYS A 298 -10.63 3.93 2.51
CA LYS A 298 -11.24 4.63 3.65
C LYS A 298 -10.21 4.87 4.74
#